data_AF-A0A3D5E595-F1
#
_entry.id   AF-A0A3D5E595-F1
#
_cell.length_a   1.000
_cell.length_b   1.000
_cell.length_c   1.000
_cell.angle_alpha   90.00
_cell.angle_beta   90.00
_cell.angle_gamma   90.00
#
_symmetry.space_group_name_H-M   'P 1'
#
loop_
_entity.id
_entity.type
_entity.pdbx_description
1 polymer ?
#
loop_
_entity_poly.entity_id
_entity_poly.type
_entity_poly.pdbx_seq_one_letter_code
_entity_poly.pdbx_strand_id
1 'polypeptide(L)'
;MSRIIGADIPRIDALDKVTGKTLFPADIMADDMLHMKILFSGKPHAQIVEIDTSKARSYPGVVAVLTAKDVPLNEYGLINNDQPVLVGPGSNKLGADVARFIGDQVAVVVAETEKIASKARDLISIKWQDLPVLTDPYKAMQPDAPLLFEDRESNIIKHNKIRKGDFTGVWNTCDVIV
;
A
#
# COMPACT_ATOMS: atom_id res chain seq x y z
N MET A 1 32.06 -36.41 11.81
CA MET A 1 30.95 -35.42 11.79
C MET A 1 31.47 -34.19 11.06
N SER A 2 30.87 -33.79 9.94
CA SER A 2 31.27 -32.56 9.26
C SER A 2 30.88 -31.35 10.13
N ARG A 3 31.87 -30.57 10.54
CA ARG A 3 31.73 -29.44 11.47
C ARG A 3 31.33 -28.18 10.70
N ILE A 4 30.10 -28.17 10.18
CA ILE A 4 29.55 -27.04 9.39
C ILE A 4 28.94 -25.94 10.27
N ILE A 5 28.56 -26.27 11.51
CA ILE A 5 28.03 -25.28 12.46
C ILE A 5 29.18 -24.40 12.94
N GLY A 6 29.07 -23.09 12.70
CA GLY A 6 30.08 -22.09 13.06
C GLY A 6 31.27 -21.99 12.09
N ALA A 7 31.23 -22.69 10.96
CA ALA A 7 32.24 -22.57 9.91
C ALA A 7 31.88 -21.47 8.91
N ASP A 8 32.89 -20.80 8.35
CA ASP A 8 32.74 -19.89 7.22
C ASP A 8 32.62 -20.72 5.93
N ILE A 9 31.38 -20.91 5.48
CA ILE A 9 31.06 -21.68 4.28
C ILE A 9 30.35 -20.77 3.27
N PRO A 10 30.72 -20.82 1.98
CA PRO A 10 29.99 -20.10 0.94
C PRO A 10 28.52 -20.49 0.95
N ARG A 11 27.63 -19.49 0.88
CA ARG A 11 26.19 -19.75 0.79
C ARG A 11 25.87 -20.47 -0.52
N ILE A 12 24.89 -21.37 -0.46
CA ILE A 12 24.45 -22.17 -1.61
C ILE A 12 24.02 -21.32 -2.81
N ASP A 13 23.53 -20.10 -2.56
CA ASP A 13 23.02 -19.16 -3.56
C ASP A 13 24.04 -18.08 -3.96
N ALA A 14 25.24 -18.08 -3.38
CA ALA A 14 26.22 -17.01 -3.58
C ALA A 14 26.72 -16.95 -5.02
N LEU A 15 27.08 -18.09 -5.60
CA LEU A 15 27.68 -18.14 -6.93
C LEU A 15 26.75 -17.60 -8.01
N ASP A 16 25.49 -18.01 -8.00
CA ASP A 16 24.53 -17.59 -9.02
C ASP A 16 24.16 -16.11 -8.91
N LYS A 17 24.16 -15.56 -7.68
CA LYS A 17 23.93 -14.13 -7.45
C LYS A 17 25.09 -13.27 -7.94
N VAL A 18 26.34 -13.68 -7.73
CA VAL A 18 27.51 -12.92 -8.21
C VAL A 18 27.79 -13.12 -9.69
N THR A 19 27.17 -14.12 -10.33
CA THR A 19 27.31 -14.37 -11.77
C THR A 19 26.10 -13.94 -12.59
N GLY A 20 25.04 -13.41 -11.95
CA GLY A 20 23.82 -13.00 -12.64
C GLY A 20 22.97 -14.17 -13.16
N LYS A 21 23.20 -15.40 -12.67
CA LYS A 21 22.41 -16.58 -13.02
C LYS A 21 21.12 -16.71 -12.21
N THR A 22 21.09 -16.11 -11.02
CA THR A 22 19.85 -16.06 -10.23
C THR A 22 18.87 -15.10 -10.90
N LEU A 23 17.77 -15.63 -11.41
CA LEU A 23 16.66 -14.84 -11.92
C LEU A 23 15.83 -14.29 -10.74
N PHE A 24 15.58 -12.99 -10.77
CA PHE A 24 14.60 -12.31 -9.95
C PHE A 24 13.28 -12.16 -10.72
N PRO A 25 12.15 -11.83 -10.08
CA PRO A 25 10.85 -11.76 -10.76
C PRO A 25 10.82 -10.89 -12.02
N ALA A 26 11.63 -9.83 -12.08
CA ALA A 26 11.72 -8.95 -13.24
C ALA A 26 12.53 -9.54 -14.42
N ASP A 27 13.30 -10.60 -14.19
CA ASP A 27 14.08 -11.30 -15.22
C ASP A 27 13.27 -12.43 -15.88
N ILE A 28 12.11 -12.78 -15.31
CA ILE A 28 11.24 -13.84 -15.81
C ILE A 28 10.39 -13.28 -16.95
N MET A 29 10.57 -13.87 -18.14
CA MET A 29 9.82 -13.51 -19.35
C MET A 29 9.06 -14.75 -19.85
N ALA A 30 7.88 -14.52 -20.41
CA ALA A 30 7.07 -15.55 -21.07
C ALA A 30 6.59 -15.04 -22.44
N ASP A 31 6.36 -15.96 -23.36
CA ASP A 31 5.68 -15.64 -24.61
C ASP A 31 4.27 -15.11 -24.33
N ASP A 32 3.83 -14.14 -25.13
CA ASP A 32 2.53 -13.47 -25.00
C ASP A 32 2.27 -12.80 -23.63
N MET A 33 3.32 -12.50 -22.87
CA MET A 33 3.20 -11.79 -21.59
C MET A 33 2.62 -10.39 -21.77
N LEU A 34 1.56 -10.10 -21.01
CA LEU A 34 0.99 -8.76 -20.91
C LEU A 34 1.71 -7.94 -19.82
N HIS A 35 1.73 -6.63 -20.01
CA HIS A 35 2.34 -5.68 -19.09
C HIS A 35 1.27 -4.89 -18.34
N MET A 36 1.45 -4.77 -17.03
CA MET A 36 0.56 -4.01 -16.17
C MET A 36 1.22 -2.70 -15.71
N LYS A 37 0.44 -1.60 -15.70
CA LYS A 37 0.80 -0.36 -15.02
C LYS A 37 -0.28 0.06 -14.05
N ILE A 38 0.15 0.52 -12.88
CA ILE A 38 -0.72 1.03 -11.82
C ILE A 38 -0.86 2.54 -11.99
N LEU A 39 -2.10 3.04 -11.87
CA LEU A 39 -2.38 4.44 -11.61
C LEU A 39 -2.40 4.65 -10.09
N PHE A 40 -1.44 5.40 -9.58
CA PHE A 40 -1.40 5.80 -8.17
C PHE A 40 -2.22 7.06 -7.93
N SER A 41 -2.77 7.23 -6.72
CA SER A 41 -3.63 8.36 -6.37
C SER A 41 -2.92 9.70 -6.56
N GLY A 42 -1.63 9.78 -6.17
CA GLY A 42 -0.89 11.03 -6.05
C GLY A 42 -1.49 12.01 -5.03
N LYS A 43 -2.53 11.59 -4.29
CA LYS A 43 -3.31 12.40 -3.36
C LYS A 43 -3.02 11.96 -1.93
N PRO A 44 -2.64 12.88 -1.02
CA PRO A 44 -2.33 12.50 0.36
C PRO A 44 -3.58 12.10 1.13
N HIS A 45 -4.72 12.75 0.89
CA HIS A 45 -6.01 12.37 1.44
C HIS A 45 -7.13 12.95 0.58
N ALA A 46 -7.88 12.10 -0.14
CA ALA A 46 -8.96 12.54 -1.02
C ALA A 46 -9.92 11.40 -1.35
N GLN A 47 -11.19 11.72 -1.56
CA GLN A 47 -12.19 10.78 -2.05
C GLN A 47 -12.30 10.83 -3.57
N ILE A 48 -12.40 9.67 -4.22
CA ILE A 48 -12.73 9.55 -5.64
C ILE A 48 -14.23 9.69 -5.81
N VAL A 49 -14.67 10.82 -6.34
CA VAL A 49 -16.08 11.07 -6.66
C VAL A 49 -16.48 10.34 -7.94
N GLU A 50 -15.59 10.32 -8.92
CA GLU A 50 -15.83 9.71 -10.23
C GLU A 50 -14.51 9.27 -10.87
N ILE A 51 -14.55 8.16 -11.62
CA ILE A 51 -13.43 7.65 -12.40
C ILE A 51 -13.90 7.28 -13.82
N ASP A 52 -13.27 7.87 -14.83
CA ASP A 52 -13.50 7.56 -16.25
C ASP A 52 -12.31 6.80 -16.82
N THR A 53 -12.56 5.56 -17.27
CA THR A 53 -11.58 4.67 -17.88
C THR A 53 -11.80 4.48 -19.38
N SER A 54 -12.77 5.17 -19.99
CA SER A 54 -13.22 4.95 -21.38
C SER A 54 -12.09 5.13 -22.41
N LYS A 55 -11.30 6.20 -22.26
CA LYS A 55 -10.15 6.49 -23.14
C LYS A 55 -9.03 5.47 -23.00
N ALA A 56 -8.74 5.03 -21.77
CA ALA A 56 -7.74 4.01 -21.49
C ALA A 56 -8.16 2.66 -22.08
N ARG A 57 -9.42 2.25 -21.88
CA ARG A 57 -9.99 1.00 -22.42
C ARG A 57 -9.99 0.96 -23.95
N SER A 58 -10.20 2.10 -24.60
CA SER A 58 -10.22 2.21 -26.06
C SER A 58 -8.83 2.36 -26.70
N TYR A 59 -7.77 2.44 -25.90
CA TYR A 59 -6.43 2.65 -26.43
C TYR A 59 -5.90 1.36 -27.10
N PRO A 60 -5.37 1.42 -28.35
CA PRO A 60 -4.93 0.22 -29.06
C PRO A 60 -3.88 -0.61 -28.30
N GLY A 61 -4.11 -1.93 -28.23
CA GLY A 61 -3.28 -2.90 -27.52
C GLY A 61 -3.52 -2.96 -26.00
N VAL A 62 -4.51 -2.23 -25.47
CA VAL A 62 -5.00 -2.43 -24.09
C VAL A 62 -5.89 -3.66 -24.05
N VAL A 63 -5.60 -4.54 -23.11
CA VAL A 63 -6.35 -5.78 -22.89
C VAL A 63 -7.38 -5.61 -21.77
N ALA A 64 -7.02 -4.90 -20.70
CA ALA A 64 -7.94 -4.65 -19.58
C ALA A 64 -7.61 -3.34 -18.85
N VAL A 65 -8.65 -2.73 -18.27
CA VAL A 65 -8.53 -1.67 -17.25
C VAL A 65 -9.42 -2.05 -16.08
N LEU A 66 -8.81 -2.34 -14.93
CA LEU A 66 -9.51 -2.79 -13.74
C LEU A 66 -9.50 -1.69 -12.68
N THR A 67 -10.63 -1.51 -11.99
CA THR A 67 -10.80 -0.56 -10.87
C THR A 67 -11.32 -1.31 -9.64
N ALA A 68 -11.56 -0.58 -8.54
CA ALA A 68 -12.11 -1.16 -7.30
C ALA A 68 -13.36 -2.04 -7.49
N LYS A 69 -14.22 -1.72 -8.47
CA LYS A 69 -15.44 -2.49 -8.79
C LYS A 69 -15.16 -3.91 -9.30
N ASP A 70 -13.96 -4.13 -9.83
CA ASP A 70 -13.56 -5.40 -10.43
C ASP A 70 -12.88 -6.32 -9.39
N VAL A 71 -12.78 -5.89 -8.12
CA VAL A 71 -12.17 -6.65 -7.02
C VAL A 71 -13.27 -7.26 -6.14
N PRO A 72 -13.46 -8.59 -6.15
CA PRO A 72 -14.56 -9.24 -5.41
C PRO A 72 -14.47 -9.07 -3.89
N LEU A 73 -13.25 -9.06 -3.34
CA LEU A 73 -12.95 -8.77 -1.95
C LEU A 73 -11.86 -7.69 -1.92
N ASN A 74 -12.29 -6.43 -1.87
CA ASN A 74 -11.39 -5.30 -2.02
C ASN A 74 -10.72 -4.91 -0.70
N GLU A 75 -10.09 -5.86 -0.02
CA GLU A 75 -9.37 -5.60 1.23
C GLU A 75 -8.21 -6.56 1.47
N TYR A 76 -7.15 -6.06 2.11
CA TYR A 76 -6.00 -6.84 2.56
C TYR A 76 -5.24 -6.13 3.70
N GLY A 77 -4.32 -6.86 4.32
CA GLY A 77 -3.31 -6.36 5.24
C GLY A 77 -2.70 -7.49 6.07
N LEU A 78 -1.52 -7.26 6.65
CA LEU A 78 -0.77 -8.33 7.33
C LEU A 78 -1.42 -8.76 8.66
N ILE A 79 -2.04 -7.81 9.36
CA ILE A 79 -2.66 -8.02 10.68
C ILE A 79 -4.14 -7.65 10.61
N ASN A 80 -4.45 -6.46 10.08
CA ASN A 80 -5.81 -5.96 9.88
C ASN A 80 -6.06 -5.81 8.38
N ASN A 81 -7.26 -6.13 7.92
CA ASN A 81 -7.67 -5.92 6.52
C ASN A 81 -8.12 -4.46 6.30
N ASP A 82 -7.24 -3.49 6.53
CA ASP A 82 -7.60 -2.06 6.45
C ASP A 82 -7.21 -1.37 5.14
N GLN A 83 -6.57 -2.09 4.21
CA GLN A 83 -6.15 -1.52 2.92
C GLN A 83 -7.03 -2.04 1.79
N PRO A 84 -7.60 -1.17 0.93
CA PRO A 84 -8.22 -1.63 -0.31
C PRO A 84 -7.16 -2.05 -1.33
N VAL A 85 -7.42 -3.09 -2.12
CA VAL A 85 -6.54 -3.50 -3.24
C VAL A 85 -6.47 -2.39 -4.28
N LEU A 86 -7.62 -1.79 -4.61
CA LEU A 86 -7.74 -0.60 -5.43
C LEU A 86 -8.71 0.40 -4.79
N VAL A 87 -8.31 1.66 -4.73
CA VAL A 87 -9.12 2.78 -4.27
C VAL A 87 -10.06 3.22 -5.39
N GLY A 88 -11.35 3.28 -5.09
CA GLY A 88 -12.34 3.85 -6.01
C GLY A 88 -13.78 3.47 -5.71
N PRO A 89 -14.73 4.13 -6.39
CA PRO A 89 -16.15 3.86 -6.23
C PRO A 89 -16.51 2.46 -6.76
N GLY A 90 -17.62 1.92 -6.24
CA GLY A 90 -18.13 0.59 -6.62
C GLY A 90 -17.46 -0.58 -5.86
N SER A 91 -16.56 -0.29 -4.92
CA SER A 91 -16.03 -1.26 -3.97
C SER A 91 -17.10 -1.73 -2.98
N ASN A 92 -17.00 -2.97 -2.50
CA ASN A 92 -17.78 -3.47 -1.37
C ASN A 92 -17.17 -3.16 0.01
N LYS A 93 -15.93 -2.67 0.06
CA LYS A 93 -15.26 -2.21 1.29
C LYS A 93 -15.64 -0.76 1.60
N LEU A 94 -16.07 -0.51 2.84
CA LEU A 94 -16.34 0.83 3.38
C LEU A 94 -15.09 1.73 3.31
N GLY A 95 -15.26 2.98 2.88
CA GLY A 95 -14.18 3.96 2.72
C GLY A 95 -13.10 3.54 1.71
N ALA A 96 -13.38 2.60 0.80
CA ALA A 96 -12.43 2.20 -0.24
C ALA A 96 -12.37 3.15 -1.43
N ASP A 97 -13.26 4.14 -1.51
CA ASP A 97 -13.19 5.26 -2.44
C ASP A 97 -12.29 6.41 -1.93
N VAL A 98 -11.76 6.30 -0.71
CA VAL A 98 -10.86 7.28 -0.10
C VAL A 98 -9.41 6.85 -0.23
N ALA A 99 -8.61 7.65 -0.93
CA ALA A 99 -7.15 7.59 -0.89
C ALA A 99 -6.67 8.23 0.41
N ARG A 100 -5.88 7.49 1.18
CA ARG A 100 -5.30 7.84 2.50
C ARG A 100 -3.81 8.17 2.43
N PHE A 101 -3.15 7.90 1.30
CA PHE A 101 -1.81 8.36 1.00
C PHE A 101 -1.54 8.39 -0.51
N ILE A 102 -0.46 9.08 -0.90
CA ILE A 102 -0.12 9.33 -2.31
C ILE A 102 0.13 8.05 -3.15
N GLY A 103 0.42 6.93 -2.48
CA GLY A 103 0.75 5.65 -3.09
C GLY A 103 -0.41 4.67 -3.15
N ASP A 104 -1.61 5.08 -2.75
CA ASP A 104 -2.80 4.26 -2.95
C ASP A 104 -3.00 3.95 -4.44
N GLN A 105 -3.28 2.70 -4.76
CA GLN A 105 -3.51 2.25 -6.13
C GLN A 105 -4.96 2.51 -6.51
N VAL A 106 -5.22 3.17 -7.63
CA VAL A 106 -6.59 3.54 -8.06
C VAL A 106 -7.12 2.61 -9.15
N ALA A 107 -6.26 2.29 -10.11
CA ALA A 107 -6.61 1.43 -11.23
C ALA A 107 -5.36 0.71 -11.76
N VAL A 108 -5.58 -0.41 -12.45
CA VAL A 108 -4.54 -1.09 -13.20
C VAL A 108 -4.91 -1.17 -14.68
N VAL A 109 -3.91 -0.91 -15.53
CA VAL A 109 -4.02 -1.05 -16.99
C VAL A 109 -3.12 -2.18 -17.42
N VAL A 110 -3.69 -3.16 -18.13
CA VAL A 110 -2.99 -4.32 -18.69
C VAL A 110 -2.99 -4.19 -20.21
N ALA A 111 -1.82 -4.32 -20.84
CA ALA A 111 -1.65 -4.15 -22.28
C ALA A 111 -0.58 -5.06 -22.86
N GLU A 112 -0.55 -5.18 -24.18
CA GLU A 112 0.42 -6.00 -24.94
C GLU A 112 1.88 -5.55 -24.76
N THR A 113 2.11 -4.28 -24.44
CA THR A 113 3.46 -3.77 -24.16
C THR A 113 3.46 -2.81 -22.98
N GLU A 114 4.60 -2.70 -22.30
CA GLU A 114 4.78 -1.76 -21.18
C GLU A 114 4.48 -0.31 -21.58
N LYS A 115 4.91 0.09 -22.79
CA LYS A 115 4.71 1.44 -23.32
C LYS A 115 3.23 1.75 -23.56
N ILE A 116 2.47 0.77 -24.05
CA ILE A 116 1.01 0.90 -24.23
C ILE A 116 0.33 1.02 -22.88
N ALA A 117 0.65 0.14 -21.92
CA ALA A 117 0.08 0.19 -20.58
C ALA A 117 0.34 1.55 -19.89
N SER A 118 1.55 2.09 -20.01
CA SER A 118 1.89 3.40 -19.43
C SER A 118 1.10 4.54 -20.08
N LYS A 119 1.00 4.57 -21.42
CA LYS A 119 0.26 5.62 -22.11
C LYS A 119 -1.23 5.57 -21.81
N ALA A 120 -1.82 4.37 -21.81
CA ALA A 120 -3.23 4.20 -21.54
C ALA A 120 -3.59 4.52 -20.08
N ARG A 121 -2.73 4.20 -19.12
CA ARG A 121 -2.87 4.63 -17.71
C ARG A 121 -3.05 6.15 -17.60
N ASP A 122 -2.25 6.92 -18.35
CA ASP A 122 -2.28 8.39 -18.29
C ASP A 122 -3.55 9.01 -18.93
N LEU A 123 -4.39 8.18 -19.58
CA LEU A 123 -5.68 8.60 -20.15
C LEU A 123 -6.86 8.42 -19.19
N ILE A 124 -6.65 7.79 -18.03
CA ILE A 124 -7.68 7.66 -17.00
C ILE A 124 -7.89 9.02 -16.34
N SER A 125 -9.15 9.45 -16.23
CA SER A 125 -9.52 10.71 -15.59
C SER A 125 -10.21 10.44 -14.26
N ILE A 126 -9.84 11.18 -13.23
CA ILE A 126 -10.40 11.04 -11.89
C ILE A 126 -10.89 12.41 -11.39
N LYS A 127 -12.12 12.43 -10.87
CA LYS A 127 -12.65 13.57 -10.12
C LYS A 127 -12.44 13.32 -8.63
N TRP A 128 -11.63 14.17 -8.02
CA TRP A 128 -11.30 14.09 -6.59
C TRP A 128 -12.09 15.12 -5.78
N GLN A 129 -12.41 14.74 -4.54
CA GLN A 129 -12.74 15.65 -3.47
C GLN A 129 -11.63 15.57 -2.42
N ASP A 130 -10.85 16.64 -2.28
CA ASP A 130 -9.75 16.66 -1.31
C ASP A 130 -10.32 16.65 0.13
N LEU A 131 -9.68 15.86 0.99
CA LEU A 131 -10.03 15.72 2.41
C LEU A 131 -8.94 16.35 3.29
N PRO A 132 -9.25 16.72 4.55
CA PRO A 132 -8.25 17.30 5.45
C PRO A 132 -7.05 16.37 5.64
N VAL A 133 -5.83 16.88 5.42
CA VAL A 133 -4.60 16.11 5.56
C VAL A 133 -4.05 16.22 6.98
N LEU A 134 -3.82 15.08 7.63
CA LEU A 134 -3.17 14.99 8.94
C LEU A 134 -1.72 14.50 8.76
N THR A 135 -0.76 15.42 8.91
CA THR A 135 0.69 15.12 8.82
C THR A 135 1.39 15.04 10.18
N ASP A 136 0.65 15.28 11.26
CA ASP A 136 1.17 15.32 12.63
C ASP A 136 0.41 14.29 13.48
N PRO A 137 1.10 13.31 14.09
CA PRO A 137 0.44 12.28 14.89
C PRO A 137 -0.25 12.85 16.13
N TYR A 138 0.30 13.90 16.77
CA TYR A 138 -0.34 14.50 17.95
C TYR A 138 -1.62 15.23 17.59
N LYS A 139 -1.67 15.85 16.41
CA LYS A 139 -2.91 16.44 15.87
C LYS A 139 -3.91 15.34 15.50
N ALA A 140 -3.46 14.26 14.87
CA ALA A 140 -4.33 13.14 14.51
C ALA A 140 -4.97 12.46 15.72
N MET A 141 -4.28 12.46 16.87
CA MET A 141 -4.76 11.90 18.14
C MET A 141 -5.79 12.78 18.87
N GLN A 142 -6.02 14.03 18.44
CA GLN A 142 -6.99 14.88 19.11
C GLN A 142 -8.42 14.35 18.91
N PRO A 143 -9.33 14.47 19.90
CA PRO A 143 -10.70 13.95 19.80
C PRO A 143 -11.54 14.53 18.66
N ASP A 144 -11.20 15.73 18.19
CA ASP A 144 -11.87 16.46 17.12
C ASP A 144 -11.16 16.32 15.76
N ALA A 145 -10.06 15.55 15.70
CA ALA A 145 -9.34 15.31 14.46
C ALA A 145 -10.21 14.52 13.46
N PRO A 146 -10.15 14.85 12.16
CA PRO A 146 -10.82 14.05 11.14
C PRO A 146 -10.30 12.61 11.18
N LEU A 147 -11.22 11.65 11.15
CA LEU A 147 -10.86 10.23 11.15
C LEU A 147 -10.31 9.82 9.78
N LEU A 148 -9.20 9.09 9.77
CA LEU A 148 -8.64 8.48 8.56
C LEU A 148 -9.45 7.26 8.10
N PHE A 149 -10.11 6.61 9.06
CA PHE A 149 -10.98 5.45 8.84
C PHE A 149 -12.32 5.74 9.51
N GLU A 150 -13.37 5.84 8.71
CA GLU A 150 -14.71 6.24 9.16
C GLU A 150 -15.40 5.22 10.08
N ASP A 151 -14.93 3.98 10.08
CA ASP A 151 -15.39 2.88 10.94
C ASP A 151 -14.67 2.82 12.29
N ARG A 152 -13.79 3.78 12.59
CA ARG A 152 -13.02 3.84 13.85
C ARG A 152 -13.46 4.99 14.74
N GLU A 153 -13.25 4.82 16.04
CA GLU A 153 -13.53 5.87 17.03
C GLU A 153 -12.37 6.87 17.18
N SER A 154 -11.16 6.51 16.73
CA SER A 154 -9.98 7.38 16.81
C SER A 154 -8.93 7.02 15.76
N ASN A 155 -7.98 7.94 15.52
CA ASN A 155 -6.79 7.67 14.71
C ASN A 155 -5.69 6.89 15.48
N ILE A 156 -5.92 6.50 16.74
CA ILE A 156 -4.96 5.70 17.53
C ILE A 156 -5.15 4.23 17.17
N ILE A 157 -4.22 3.68 16.40
CA ILE A 157 -4.28 2.28 15.95
C ILE A 157 -4.06 1.29 17.11
N LYS A 158 -3.17 1.62 18.05
CA LYS A 158 -2.80 0.73 19.15
C LYS A 158 -2.25 1.51 20.34
N HIS A 159 -2.68 1.12 21.54
CA HIS A 159 -2.11 1.60 22.80
C HIS A 159 -1.60 0.39 23.59
N ASN A 160 -0.28 0.30 23.78
CA ASN A 160 0.34 -0.71 24.61
C ASN A 160 0.75 -0.11 25.95
N LYS A 161 0.32 -0.73 27.05
CA LYS A 161 0.66 -0.29 28.40
C LYS A 161 1.59 -1.31 29.06
N ILE A 162 2.80 -0.89 29.40
CA ILE A 162 3.73 -1.71 30.19
C ILE A 162 3.69 -1.20 31.63
N ARG A 163 3.38 -2.09 32.58
CA ARG A 163 3.43 -1.81 34.01
C ARG A 163 4.32 -2.86 34.67
N LYS A 164 5.45 -2.43 35.22
CA LYS A 164 6.40 -3.32 35.89
C LYS A 164 7.01 -2.62 37.10
N GLY A 165 6.98 -3.26 38.26
CA GLY A 165 7.43 -2.67 39.52
C GLY A 165 6.49 -1.57 40.04
N ASP A 166 6.93 -0.91 41.10
CA ASP A 166 6.23 0.24 41.70
C ASP A 166 6.96 1.54 41.36
N PHE A 167 6.65 2.10 40.19
CA PHE A 167 7.21 3.38 39.74
C PHE A 167 6.90 4.51 40.73
N THR A 168 5.64 4.61 41.18
CA THR A 168 5.17 5.72 42.01
C THR A 168 5.87 5.73 43.36
N GLY A 169 6.09 4.55 43.96
CA GLY A 169 6.75 4.42 45.26
C GLY A 169 8.25 4.72 45.24
N VAL A 170 8.93 4.52 44.10
CA VAL A 170 10.40 4.66 44.02
C VAL A 170 10.87 5.96 43.37
N TRP A 171 10.04 6.62 42.54
CA TRP A 171 10.46 7.80 41.76
C TRP A 171 11.05 8.91 42.64
N ASN A 172 10.38 9.25 43.73
CA ASN A 172 10.83 10.31 44.65
C ASN A 172 12.01 9.87 45.54
N THR A 173 12.41 8.61 45.49
CA THR A 173 13.55 8.06 46.25
C THR A 173 14.82 7.93 45.39
N CYS A 174 14.74 8.24 44.10
CA CYS A 174 15.89 8.18 43.21
C CYS A 174 16.87 9.31 43.51
N ASP A 175 18.16 8.99 43.58
CA ASP A 175 19.22 10.00 43.74
C ASP A 175 19.35 10.92 42.51
N VAL A 176 19.00 10.41 41.32
CA VAL A 176 19.04 11.14 40.05
C VAL A 176 17.86 10.73 39.17
N ILE A 177 17.23 11.71 38.52
CA ILE A 177 16.20 11.58 37.49
C ILE A 177 16.65 12.44 36.30
N VAL A 178 16.56 11.90 35.08
CA VAL A 178 16.92 12.60 33.83
C VAL A 178 15.72 12.81 32.94
#